data_AF-A0AA87IF32-F1
#
_entry.id   AF-A0AA87IF32-F1
#
_cell.length_a   1.000
_cell.length_b   1.000
_cell.length_c   1.000
_cell.angle_alpha   90.00
_cell.angle_beta   90.00
_cell.angle_gamma   90.00
#
_symmetry.space_group_name_H-M   'P 1'
#
loop_
_entity.id
_entity.type
_entity.pdbx_description
1 polymer ?
#
loop_
_entity_poly.entity_id
_entity_poly.type
_entity_poly.pdbx_seq_one_letter_code
_entity_poly.pdbx_strand_id
1 'polypeptide(L)'
;MTDETSELVALLRDEVNMPAGDNERLTAKIRTATTYVDAAIAGQTCPADVRRDCIVSCAADLYNSRDARFGVMSVADSTLEPFRVSTDPLRSVYPKLNAVGVMAGSLAVA
;
A
#
# COMPACT_ATOMS: atom_id res chain seq x y z
N MET A 1 -0.20 11.89 22.96
CA MET A 1 0.47 11.64 21.68
C MET A 1 -0.13 10.37 21.12
N THR A 2 -1.08 10.50 20.18
CA THR A 2 -1.57 9.35 19.44
C THR A 2 -0.39 8.74 18.69
N ASP A 3 -0.22 7.43 18.81
CA ASP A 3 0.78 6.71 18.04
C ASP A 3 0.37 6.76 16.56
N GLU A 4 1.15 7.42 15.70
CA GLU A 4 0.90 7.57 14.24
C GLU A 4 0.58 6.22 13.59
N THR A 5 1.25 5.16 14.06
CA THR A 5 1.00 3.78 13.62
C THR A 5 -0.45 3.34 13.90
N SER A 6 -0.98 3.68 15.07
CA SER A 6 -2.34 3.33 15.47
C SER A 6 -3.39 4.05 14.62
N GLU A 7 -3.14 5.31 14.23
CA GLU A 7 -4.01 6.05 13.30
C GLU A 7 -3.97 5.43 11.90
N LEU A 8 -2.78 5.10 11.38
CA LEU A 8 -2.62 4.44 10.09
C LEU A 8 -3.26 3.04 10.06
N VAL A 9 -3.23 2.30 11.16
CA VAL A 9 -3.90 1.00 11.28
C VAL A 9 -5.42 1.16 11.24
N ALA A 10 -5.98 2.23 11.82
CA ALA A 10 -7.41 2.51 11.71
C ALA A 10 -7.82 2.81 10.26
N LEU A 11 -7.05 3.66 9.57
CA LEU A 11 -7.29 3.97 8.15
C LEU A 11 -7.17 2.74 7.25
N LEU A 12 -6.14 1.91 7.47
CA LEU A 12 -5.97 0.66 6.72
C LEU A 12 -7.14 -0.29 6.96
N ARG A 13 -7.65 -0.36 8.20
CA ARG A 13 -8.79 -1.23 8.54
C ARG A 13 -10.03 -0.85 7.73
N ASP A 14 -10.30 0.44 7.63
CA ASP A 14 -11.41 0.97 6.84
C ASP A 14 -11.20 0.70 5.34
N GLU A 15 -9.97 0.88 4.84
CA GLU A 15 -9.59 0.63 3.44
C GLU A 15 -9.77 -0.83 3.02
N VAL A 16 -9.39 -1.80 3.87
CA VAL A 16 -9.55 -3.24 3.58
C VAL A 16 -10.91 -3.80 4.01
N ASN A 17 -11.83 -2.94 4.46
CA ASN A 17 -13.16 -3.29 4.94
C ASN A 17 -13.14 -4.44 5.99
N MET A 18 -12.22 -4.37 6.96
CA MET A 18 -12.02 -5.42 7.97
C MET A 18 -12.64 -5.01 9.32
N PRO A 19 -13.84 -5.51 9.68
CA PRO A 19 -14.57 -4.97 10.83
C PRO A 19 -13.93 -5.28 12.20
N ALA A 20 -13.20 -6.40 12.35
CA ALA A 20 -12.52 -6.75 13.61
C ALA A 20 -11.39 -7.76 13.41
N GLY A 21 -10.43 -7.76 14.33
CA GLY A 21 -9.31 -8.71 14.38
C GLY A 21 -8.07 -8.27 13.60
N ASP A 22 -7.02 -9.10 13.62
CA ASP A 22 -5.79 -8.95 12.83
C ASP A 22 -4.98 -7.65 13.04
N ASN A 23 -5.15 -6.96 14.17
CA ASN A 23 -4.44 -5.71 14.49
C ASN A 23 -2.92 -5.85 14.38
N GLU A 24 -2.37 -6.96 14.85
CA GLU A 24 -0.94 -7.25 14.77
C GLU A 24 -0.48 -7.34 13.30
N ARG A 25 -1.29 -8.00 12.45
CA ARG A 25 -1.01 -8.12 11.02
C ARG A 25 -1.11 -6.78 10.30
N LEU A 26 -2.14 -6.00 10.56
CA LEU A 26 -2.30 -4.65 10.00
C LEU A 26 -1.13 -3.76 10.41
N THR A 27 -0.71 -3.83 11.68
CA THR A 27 0.46 -3.11 12.20
C THR A 27 1.74 -3.51 11.48
N ALA A 28 1.96 -4.81 11.26
CA ALA A 28 3.11 -5.30 10.51
C ALA A 28 3.12 -4.78 9.05
N LYS A 29 1.95 -4.76 8.39
CA LYS A 29 1.80 -4.25 7.02
C LYS A 29 2.06 -2.74 6.94
N ILE A 30 1.56 -1.96 7.89
CA ILE A 30 1.88 -0.53 7.99
C ILE A 30 3.39 -0.33 8.13
N ARG A 31 4.06 -1.05 9.05
CA ARG A 31 5.51 -0.93 9.22
C ARG A 31 6.28 -1.22 7.94
N THR A 32 5.92 -2.28 7.23
CA THR A 32 6.56 -2.62 5.94
C THR A 32 6.28 -1.57 4.87
N ALA A 33 5.03 -1.10 4.76
CA ALA A 33 4.64 -0.07 3.82
C ALA A 33 5.38 1.26 4.06
N THR A 34 5.52 1.67 5.33
CA THR A 34 6.30 2.85 5.72
C THR A 34 7.73 2.75 5.20
N THR A 35 8.40 1.61 5.38
CA THR A 35 9.77 1.42 4.85
C THR A 35 9.84 1.57 3.33
N TYR A 36 8.88 1.01 2.59
CA TYR A 36 8.87 1.12 1.13
C TYR A 36 8.58 2.54 0.64
N VAL A 37 7.60 3.22 1.24
CA VAL A 37 7.20 4.57 0.86
C VAL A 37 8.30 5.57 1.22
N ASP A 38 8.91 5.46 2.41
CA ASP A 38 10.01 6.33 2.81
C ASP A 38 11.23 6.14 1.91
N ALA A 39 11.53 4.91 1.50
CA ALA A 39 12.59 4.63 0.52
C ALA A 39 12.27 5.23 -0.86
N ALA A 40 11.00 5.20 -1.29
CA ALA A 40 10.57 5.78 -2.56
C ALA A 40 10.59 7.32 -2.58
N ILE A 41 10.36 7.95 -1.43
CA ILE A 41 10.39 9.42 -1.27
C ILE A 41 11.82 9.93 -1.04
N ALA A 42 12.77 9.06 -0.65
CA ALA A 42 14.08 9.45 -0.15
C ALA A 42 14.76 10.54 -1.01
N GLY A 43 15.12 11.65 -0.38
CA GLY A 43 15.75 12.81 -1.04
C GLY A 43 14.78 13.82 -1.65
N GLN A 44 13.48 13.62 -1.53
CA GLN A 44 12.44 14.52 -2.05
C GLN A 44 11.50 15.00 -0.93
N THR A 45 10.87 16.15 -1.12
CA THR A 45 9.84 16.66 -0.21
C THR A 45 8.48 16.14 -0.64
N CYS A 46 7.79 15.44 0.27
CA CYS A 46 6.42 14.95 0.06
C CYS A 46 5.48 15.55 1.12
N PRO A 47 4.30 16.07 0.74
CA PRO A 47 3.29 16.51 1.71
C PRO A 47 2.91 15.37 2.68
N ALA A 48 2.76 15.70 3.96
CA ALA A 48 2.53 14.69 5.01
C ALA A 48 1.26 13.86 4.76
N ASP A 49 0.18 14.49 4.28
CA ASP A 49 -1.09 13.80 4.02
C ASP A 49 -0.97 12.84 2.84
N VAL A 50 -0.18 13.19 1.82
CA VAL A 50 0.09 12.34 0.66
C VAL A 50 0.97 11.17 1.06
N ARG A 51 1.97 11.38 1.91
CA ARG A 51 2.77 10.30 2.49
C ARG A 51 1.88 9.31 3.25
N ARG A 52 0.96 9.78 4.09
CA ARG A 52 0.02 8.92 4.83
C ARG A 52 -0.85 8.10 3.88
N ASP A 53 -1.44 8.74 2.88
CA ASP A 53 -2.25 8.07 1.86
C ASP A 53 -1.45 7.00 1.09
N CYS A 54 -0.20 7.31 0.73
CA CYS A 54 0.70 6.34 0.10
C CYS A 54 1.01 5.12 1.00
N ILE A 55 1.24 5.35 2.29
CA ILE A 55 1.50 4.25 3.26
C ILE A 55 0.27 3.35 3.38
N VAL A 56 -0.93 3.94 3.51
CA VAL A 56 -2.18 3.16 3.63
C VAL A 56 -2.44 2.35 2.37
N SER A 57 -2.29 2.93 1.17
CA SER A 57 -2.47 2.21 -0.10
C SER A 57 -1.45 1.09 -0.28
N CYS A 58 -0.16 1.34 0.00
CA CYS A 58 0.86 0.31 -0.06
C CYS A 58 0.58 -0.84 0.92
N ALA A 59 0.12 -0.52 2.13
CA ALA A 59 -0.23 -1.54 3.11
C ALA A 59 -1.46 -2.37 2.69
N ALA A 60 -2.45 -1.75 2.04
CA ALA A 60 -3.61 -2.44 1.47
C ALA A 60 -3.19 -3.40 0.34
N ASP A 61 -2.30 -2.97 -0.56
CA ASP A 61 -1.75 -3.84 -1.60
C ASP A 61 -0.96 -5.01 -1.01
N LEU A 62 -0.11 -4.76 -0.01
CA LEU A 62 0.61 -5.80 0.72
C LEU A 62 -0.31 -6.76 1.47
N TYR A 63 -1.50 -6.31 1.89
CA TYR A 63 -2.50 -7.14 2.53
C TYR A 63 -3.22 -8.03 1.50
N ASN A 64 -3.69 -7.45 0.41
CA ASN A 64 -4.46 -8.12 -0.64
C ASN A 64 -3.61 -9.08 -1.49
N SER A 65 -2.34 -8.76 -1.72
CA SER A 65 -1.39 -9.63 -2.43
C SER A 65 -1.19 -11.02 -1.78
N ARG A 66 -1.56 -11.18 -0.49
CA ARG A 66 -1.64 -12.50 0.17
C ARG A 66 -2.55 -13.46 -0.60
N ASP A 67 -3.69 -12.96 -1.05
CA ASP A 67 -4.72 -13.74 -1.73
C ASP A 67 -4.39 -13.90 -3.23
N ALA A 68 -3.31 -13.25 -3.69
CA ALA A 68 -2.79 -13.32 -5.05
C ALA A 68 -1.40 -13.98 -5.13
N ARG A 69 -1.29 -15.24 -4.71
CA ARG A 69 -0.04 -16.02 -4.82
C ARG A 69 0.46 -16.03 -6.26
N PHE A 70 1.74 -15.69 -6.46
CA PHE A 70 2.37 -15.52 -7.78
C PHE A 70 1.71 -14.45 -8.68
N GLY A 71 1.04 -13.47 -8.09
CA GLY A 71 0.36 -12.41 -8.84
C GLY A 71 -0.90 -12.91 -9.56
N VAL A 72 -1.47 -14.04 -9.15
CA VAL A 72 -2.74 -14.56 -9.66
C VAL A 72 -3.78 -14.47 -8.55
N MET A 73 -4.78 -13.61 -8.72
CA MET A 73 -5.87 -13.45 -7.78
C MET A 73 -6.99 -14.43 -8.14
N SER A 74 -7.35 -15.29 -7.18
CA SER A 74 -8.50 -16.18 -7.28
C SER A 74 -9.67 -15.57 -6.52
N VAL A 75 -10.78 -15.30 -7.21
CA VAL A 75 -12.02 -14.87 -6.55
C VAL A 75 -12.78 -16.12 -6.11
N ALA A 76 -13.44 -16.07 -4.95
CA ALA A 76 -14.24 -17.20 -4.45
C ALA A 76 -15.48 -17.49 -5.30
N ASP A 77 -15.85 -16.56 -6.18
CA ASP A 77 -16.88 -16.72 -7.19
C ASP A 77 -16.36 -17.58 -8.35
N SER A 78 -16.93 -18.77 -8.51
CA SER A 78 -16.55 -19.76 -9.52
C SER A 78 -16.89 -19.36 -10.95
N THR A 79 -17.54 -18.22 -11.15
CA THR A 79 -17.86 -17.67 -12.48
C THR A 79 -16.75 -16.79 -13.06
N LEU A 80 -15.81 -16.34 -12.21
CA LEU A 80 -14.70 -15.47 -12.61
C LEU A 80 -13.41 -16.27 -12.75
N GLU A 81 -12.80 -16.20 -13.93
CA GLU A 81 -11.48 -16.77 -14.15
C GLU A 81 -10.40 -16.00 -13.35
N PRO A 82 -9.38 -16.69 -12.82
CA PRO A 82 -8.28 -16.04 -12.13
C PRO A 82 -7.57 -15.04 -13.04
N PHE A 83 -7.28 -13.85 -12.52
CA PHE A 83 -6.61 -12.80 -13.28
C PHE A 83 -5.28 -12.39 -12.64
N ARG A 84 -4.40 -11.81 -13.45
CA ARG A 84 -3.09 -11.35 -12.97
C ARG A 84 -3.18 -9.97 -12.34
N VAL A 85 -2.52 -9.82 -11.20
CA VAL A 85 -2.33 -8.56 -10.48
C VAL A 85 -0.86 -8.23 -10.38
N SER A 86 -0.55 -6.94 -10.29
CA SER A 86 0.83 -6.48 -10.08
C SER A 86 1.37 -7.04 -8.76
N THR A 87 2.60 -7.53 -8.79
CA THR A 87 3.34 -7.95 -7.58
C THR A 87 4.17 -6.81 -6.98
N ASP A 88 4.26 -5.67 -7.67
CA ASP A 88 4.95 -4.49 -7.17
C ASP A 88 4.11 -3.80 -6.08
N PRO A 89 4.59 -3.72 -4.82
CA PRO A 89 3.87 -3.12 -3.71
C PRO A 89 3.75 -1.59 -3.79
N LEU A 90 4.50 -0.92 -4.67
CA LEU A 90 4.46 0.52 -4.87
C LEU A 90 3.66 0.94 -6.11
N ARG A 91 3.04 -0.02 -6.81
CA ARG A 91 2.33 0.21 -8.07
C ARG A 91 1.20 1.24 -7.94
N SER A 92 0.50 1.26 -6.79
CA SER A 92 -0.55 2.23 -6.45
C SER A 92 0.01 3.56 -5.92
N VAL A 93 1.24 3.55 -5.39
CA VAL A 93 1.90 4.70 -4.76
C VAL A 93 2.53 5.63 -5.80
N TYR A 94 3.17 5.08 -6.83
CA TYR A 94 3.88 5.91 -7.82
C TYR A 94 3.02 6.99 -8.49
N PRO A 95 1.78 6.73 -8.92
CA PRO A 95 0.92 7.77 -9.49
C PRO A 95 0.63 8.91 -8.50
N LYS A 96 0.48 8.60 -7.21
CA LYS A 96 0.20 9.56 -6.14
C LYS A 96 1.40 10.46 -5.87
N LEU A 97 2.59 9.86 -5.79
CA LEU A 97 3.86 10.61 -5.64
C LEU A 97 4.14 11.51 -6.85
N ASN A 98 3.95 10.99 -8.07
CA ASN A 98 4.15 11.78 -9.28
C ASN A 98 3.18 12.98 -9.38
N ALA A 99 1.94 12.83 -8.91
CA ALA A 99 0.95 13.92 -8.89
C ALA A 99 1.36 15.10 -8.00
N VAL A 100 2.23 14.88 -7.01
CA VAL A 100 2.75 15.90 -6.10
C VAL A 100 4.20 16.30 -6.41
N GLY A 101 4.72 15.89 -7.57
CA GLY A 101 6.07 16.23 -8.03
C GLY A 101 7.19 15.40 -7.38
N VAL A 102 6.86 14.31 -6.67
CA VAL A 102 7.85 13.34 -6.18
C VAL A 102 8.08 12.30 -7.27
N MET A 103 9.23 12.37 -7.94
CA MET A 103 9.62 11.46 -9.00
C MET A 103 9.92 10.09 -8.40
N ALA A 104 8.94 9.19 -8.43
CA ALA A 104 9.05 7.85 -7.88
C ALA A 104 8.55 6.80 -8.88
N GLY A 105 9.24 5.64 -8.87
CA GLY A 105 9.04 4.60 -9.88
C GLY A 105 9.97 4.79 -11.08
N SER A 106 10.17 3.73 -11.86
CA SER A 106 11.01 3.70 -13.05
C SER A 106 10.38 4.48 -14.21
N LEU A 107 10.26 5.79 -14.04
CA LEU A 107 10.40 6.78 -15.11
C LEU A 107 11.71 7.55 -14.86
N ALA A 108 12.81 6.78 -14.75
CA ALA A 108 14.11 7.30 -15.12
C ALA A 108 14.11 7.43 -16.65
N VAL A 109 13.54 8.52 -17.16
CA VAL A 109 13.84 8.96 -18.52
C VAL A 109 15.25 9.52 -18.47
N ALA A 110 16.20 8.74 -18.97
CA ALA A 110 17.49 9.22 -19.46
C ALA A 110 17.52 8.96 -20.97
#